data_AF-A0AAX0K746-F1
#
_entry.id   AF-A0AAX0K746-F1
#
_cell.length_a   1.000
_cell.length_b   1.000
_cell.length_c   1.000
_cell.angle_alpha   90.00
_cell.angle_beta   90.00
_cell.angle_gamma   90.00
#
_symmetry.space_group_name_H-M   'P 1'
#
loop_
_entity.id
_entity.type
_entity.pdbx_description
1 polymer ?
#
loop_
_entity_poly.entity_id
_entity_poly.type
_entity_poly.pdbx_seq_one_letter_code
_entity_poly.pdbx_strand_id
1 'polypeptide(L)'
;FHYLLNGSEHVTVRFLQTLAERLPQHEGNIMTLAEQLKQEGEVKGFERGIAQGMERGKLEGRMEGRMEGRAEGRLEGQLEGKLETARNMLAEGMGLQTIMKITGLSEEQLKKISH
;
A
#
# COMPACT_ATOMS: atom_id res chain seq x y z
N PHE A 1 -28.62 -14.89 -35.21
CA PHE A 1 -28.33 -14.44 -33.84
C PHE A 1 -26.87 -14.62 -33.40
N HIS A 2 -26.01 -15.35 -34.14
CA HIS A 2 -24.64 -15.66 -33.70
C HIS A 2 -23.52 -14.69 -34.15
N TYR A 3 -23.85 -13.54 -34.76
CA TYR A 3 -22.84 -12.69 -35.42
C TYR A 3 -22.75 -11.24 -34.91
N LEU A 4 -23.53 -10.83 -33.91
CA LEU A 4 -23.54 -9.44 -33.43
C LEU A 4 -22.81 -9.21 -32.09
N LEU A 5 -22.23 -10.26 -31.48
CA LEU A 5 -21.58 -10.15 -30.16
C LEU A 5 -20.05 -10.03 -30.22
N ASN A 6 -19.43 -10.06 -31.41
CA ASN A 6 -17.97 -9.98 -31.56
C ASN A 6 -17.42 -8.57 -31.82
N GLY A 7 -18.26 -7.53 -31.87
CA GLY A 7 -17.86 -6.22 -32.40
C GLY A 7 -18.08 -4.98 -31.51
N SER A 8 -18.76 -5.09 -30.38
CA SER A 8 -19.01 -3.93 -29.51
C SER A 8 -18.63 -4.26 -28.09
N GLU A 9 -17.50 -3.70 -27.64
CA GLU A 9 -16.96 -3.89 -26.28
C GLU A 9 -17.95 -3.53 -25.17
N HIS A 10 -19.03 -2.77 -25.43
CA HIS A 10 -20.08 -2.52 -24.45
C HIS A 10 -21.47 -2.45 -25.08
N VAL A 11 -22.39 -3.27 -24.60
CA VAL A 11 -23.83 -3.10 -24.82
C VAL A 11 -24.28 -1.87 -24.04
N THR A 12 -24.74 -0.83 -24.73
CA THR A 12 -25.17 0.43 -24.09
C THR A 12 -26.66 0.44 -23.77
N VAL A 13 -27.07 1.24 -22.79
CA VAL A 13 -28.50 1.44 -22.47
C VAL A 13 -29.28 1.91 -23.70
N ARG A 14 -28.69 2.80 -24.51
CA ARG A 14 -29.28 3.28 -25.77
C ARG A 14 -29.46 2.17 -26.81
N PHE A 15 -28.53 1.21 -26.86
CA PHE A 15 -28.64 0.05 -27.74
C PHE A 15 -29.78 -0.87 -27.30
N LEU A 16 -29.89 -1.16 -26.00
CA LEU A 16 -30.99 -1.97 -25.45
C LEU A 16 -32.36 -1.33 -25.67
N GLN A 17 -32.46 0.00 -25.50
CA GLN A 17 -33.67 0.78 -25.80
C GLN A 17 -34.05 0.67 -27.29
N THR A 18 -33.09 0.89 -28.19
CA THR A 18 -33.32 0.78 -29.65
C THR A 18 -33.75 -0.64 -30.05
N LEU A 19 -33.20 -1.66 -29.38
CA LEU A 19 -33.52 -3.05 -29.63
C LEU A 19 -34.94 -3.40 -29.16
N ALA A 20 -35.36 -2.88 -28.01
CA ALA A 20 -36.72 -3.06 -27.48
C ALA A 20 -37.78 -2.41 -28.38
N GLU A 21 -37.51 -1.21 -28.90
CA GLU A 21 -38.39 -0.51 -29.85
C GLU A 21 -38.56 -1.27 -31.18
N ARG A 22 -37.50 -1.90 -31.69
CA ARG A 22 -37.51 -2.60 -32.98
C ARG A 22 -38.02 -4.03 -32.90
N LEU A 23 -37.98 -4.65 -31.72
CA LEU A 23 -38.37 -6.04 -31.49
C LEU A 23 -39.33 -6.13 -30.29
N PRO A 24 -40.54 -5.52 -30.38
CA PRO A 24 -41.49 -5.49 -29.27
C PRO A 24 -41.91 -6.91 -28.83
N GLN A 25 -41.98 -7.89 -29.74
CA GLN A 25 -42.28 -9.28 -29.37
C GLN A 25 -41.19 -9.96 -28.52
N HIS A 26 -39.99 -9.36 -28.41
CA HIS A 26 -38.86 -9.89 -27.65
C HIS A 26 -38.43 -8.96 -26.50
N GLU A 27 -39.26 -7.99 -26.13
CA GLU A 27 -38.98 -7.03 -25.05
C GLU A 27 -38.59 -7.74 -23.73
N GLY A 28 -39.30 -8.80 -23.34
CA GLY A 28 -38.99 -9.57 -22.14
C GLY A 28 -37.56 -10.15 -22.14
N ASN A 29 -37.12 -10.71 -23.27
CA ASN A 29 -35.76 -11.27 -23.41
C ASN A 29 -34.69 -10.16 -23.33
N ILE A 30 -35.00 -8.96 -23.86
CA ILE A 30 -34.10 -7.81 -23.84
C ILE A 30 -33.98 -7.25 -22.42
N MET A 31 -35.08 -7.18 -21.66
CA MET A 31 -35.05 -6.76 -20.26
C MET A 31 -34.26 -7.74 -19.39
N THR A 32 -34.46 -9.05 -19.57
CA THR A 32 -33.65 -10.06 -18.86
C THR A 32 -32.16 -9.92 -19.18
N LEU A 33 -31.80 -9.67 -20.45
CA LEU A 33 -30.42 -9.43 -20.83
C LEU A 33 -29.86 -8.14 -20.19
N ALA A 34 -30.66 -7.08 -20.13
CA ALA A 34 -30.28 -5.82 -19.48
C ALA A 34 -30.00 -6.02 -17.98
N GLU A 35 -30.85 -6.79 -17.30
CA GLU A 35 -30.67 -7.14 -15.89
C GLU A 35 -29.41 -7.97 -15.66
N GLN A 36 -29.16 -8.98 -16.50
CA GLN A 36 -27.94 -9.80 -16.41
C GLN A 36 -26.68 -8.96 -16.59
N LEU A 37 -26.66 -8.08 -17.60
CA LEU A 37 -25.52 -7.18 -17.84
C LEU A 37 -25.29 -6.22 -16.67
N LYS A 38 -26.36 -5.70 -16.06
CA LYS A 38 -26.26 -4.86 -14.86
C LYS A 38 -25.67 -5.64 -13.69
N GLN A 39 -26.20 -6.83 -13.40
CA GLN A 39 -25.70 -7.67 -12.31
C GLN A 39 -24.23 -8.06 -12.51
N GLU A 40 -23.85 -8.46 -13.74
CA GLU A 40 -22.46 -8.74 -14.06
C GLU A 40 -21.55 -7.52 -13.86
N GLY A 41 -22.02 -6.34 -14.26
CA GLY A 41 -21.29 -5.08 -14.07
C GLY A 41 -21.08 -4.75 -12.58
N GLU A 42 -22.11 -4.92 -11.76
CA GLU A 42 -22.05 -4.71 -10.31
C GLU A 42 -21.08 -5.70 -9.65
N VAL A 43 -21.17 -7.00 -9.99
CA VAL A 43 -20.27 -8.03 -9.46
C VAL A 43 -18.82 -7.75 -9.87
N LYS A 44 -18.55 -7.52 -11.16
CA LYS A 44 -17.20 -7.21 -11.65
C LYS A 44 -16.66 -5.92 -11.05
N GLY A 45 -17.51 -4.90 -10.89
CA GLY A 45 -17.15 -3.63 -10.25
C GLY A 45 -16.77 -3.81 -8.78
N PHE A 46 -17.57 -4.57 -8.04
CA PHE A 46 -17.31 -4.89 -6.64
C PHE A 46 -16.01 -5.69 -6.47
N GLU A 47 -15.84 -6.77 -7.23
CA GLU A 47 -14.62 -7.59 -7.20
C GLU A 47 -13.37 -6.78 -7.53
N ARG A 48 -13.44 -5.93 -8.57
CA ARG A 48 -12.34 -5.02 -8.93
C ARG A 48 -12.04 -4.04 -7.81
N GLY A 49 -13.07 -3.44 -7.19
CA GLY A 49 -12.91 -2.52 -6.08
C GLY A 49 -12.21 -3.15 -4.89
N ILE A 50 -12.61 -4.37 -4.52
CA ILE A 50 -11.98 -5.14 -3.43
C ILE A 50 -10.53 -5.48 -3.78
N ALA A 51 -10.27 -5.99 -4.99
CA ALA A 51 -8.93 -6.34 -5.43
C ALA A 51 -7.99 -5.12 -5.43
N GLN A 52 -8.42 -3.99 -5.99
CA GLN A 52 -7.66 -2.74 -6.01
C GLN A 52 -7.42 -2.19 -4.61
N GLY A 53 -8.44 -2.22 -3.74
CA GLY A 53 -8.30 -1.79 -2.35
C GLY A 53 -7.28 -2.62 -1.58
N MET A 54 -7.33 -3.94 -1.73
CA MET A 54 -6.38 -4.86 -1.08
C MET A 54 -4.95 -4.67 -1.59
N GLU A 55 -4.77 -4.54 -2.91
CA GLU A 55 -3.45 -4.32 -3.51
C GLU A 55 -2.85 -2.99 -3.05
N ARG A 56 -3.66 -1.92 -3.07
CA ARG A 56 -3.26 -0.59 -2.62
C ARG A 56 -2.86 -0.60 -1.15
N GLY A 57 -3.69 -1.15 -0.27
CA GLY A 57 -3.40 -1.22 1.16
C GLY A 57 -2.12 -2.02 1.47
N LYS A 58 -1.88 -3.11 0.72
CA LYS A 58 -0.65 -3.90 0.86
C LYS A 58 0.60 -3.14 0.40
N LEU A 59 0.50 -2.36 -0.67
CA LEU A 59 1.60 -1.53 -1.16
C LEU A 59 1.91 -0.39 -0.21
N GLU A 60 0.88 0.34 0.23
CA GLU A 60 1.00 1.46 1.18
C GLU A 60 1.62 0.97 2.50
N GLY A 61 1.06 -0.06 3.14
CA GLY A 61 1.59 -0.59 4.40
C GLY A 61 3.01 -1.13 4.30
N ARG A 62 3.40 -1.71 3.16
CA ARG A 62 4.79 -2.16 2.92
C ARG A 62 5.74 -0.98 2.78
N MET A 63 5.33 0.08 2.09
CA MET A 63 6.15 1.27 1.88
C MET A 63 6.36 2.01 3.19
N GLU A 64 5.28 2.25 3.95
CA GLU A 64 5.31 2.90 5.26
C GLU A 64 6.21 2.11 6.23
N GLY A 65 5.93 0.82 6.44
CA GLY A 65 6.73 0.01 7.35
C GLY A 65 8.21 -0.10 6.97
N ARG A 66 8.53 -0.06 5.67
CA ARG A 66 9.93 -0.02 5.22
C ARG A 66 10.60 1.32 5.48
N MET A 67 9.88 2.43 5.32
CA MET A 67 10.42 3.77 5.59
C MET A 67 10.64 3.97 7.08
N GLU A 68 9.64 3.64 7.90
CA GLU A 68 9.72 3.70 9.37
C GLU A 68 10.85 2.83 9.89
N GLY A 69 10.86 1.53 9.54
CA GLY A 69 11.90 0.61 10.02
C GLY A 69 13.31 1.00 9.58
N ARG A 70 13.48 1.62 8.40
CA ARG A 70 14.79 2.17 7.98
C ARG A 70 15.18 3.41 8.77
N ALA A 71 14.23 4.29 9.06
CA ALA A 71 14.49 5.51 9.81
C ALA A 71 14.86 5.18 11.26
N GLU A 72 14.08 4.31 11.90
CA GLU A 72 14.32 3.80 13.26
C GLU A 72 15.64 3.05 13.32
N GLY A 73 15.85 2.03 12.48
CA GLY A 73 17.09 1.24 12.50
C GLY A 73 18.35 2.07 12.22
N ARG A 74 18.25 3.15 11.42
CA ARG A 74 19.37 4.07 11.21
C ARG A 74 19.65 4.90 12.46
N LEU A 75 18.62 5.40 13.14
CA LEU A 75 18.79 6.19 14.37
C LEU A 75 19.34 5.32 15.50
N GLU A 76 18.78 4.13 15.68
CA GLU A 76 19.23 3.14 16.66
C GLU A 76 20.68 2.74 16.38
N GLY A 77 21.02 2.33 15.16
CA GLY A 77 22.38 1.95 14.80
C GLY A 77 23.40 3.09 14.95
N GLN A 78 23.01 4.35 14.66
CA GLN A 78 23.87 5.51 14.92
C GLN A 78 24.12 5.72 16.41
N LEU A 79 23.09 5.56 17.25
CA LEU A 79 23.22 5.71 18.70
C LEU A 79 24.03 4.56 19.30
N GLU A 80 23.74 3.32 18.92
CA GLU A 80 24.47 2.13 19.34
C GLU A 80 25.95 2.23 18.98
N GLY A 81 26.27 2.61 17.74
CA GLY A 81 27.66 2.79 17.31
C GLY A 81 28.40 3.88 18.10
N LYS A 82 27.72 4.99 18.45
CA LYS A 82 28.30 6.01 19.34
C LYS A 82 28.55 5.48 20.74
N LEU A 83 27.61 4.72 21.30
CA LEU A 83 27.73 4.13 22.64
C LEU A 83 28.83 3.07 22.69
N GLU A 84 28.93 2.20 21.68
CA GLU A 84 30.00 1.22 21.54
C GLU A 84 31.37 1.90 21.46
N THR A 85 31.48 2.93 20.62
CA THR A 85 32.71 3.72 20.50
C THR A 85 33.08 4.34 21.86
N ALA A 86 32.12 4.92 22.58
CA ALA A 86 32.35 5.49 23.90
C ALA A 86 32.80 4.44 24.94
N ARG A 87 32.20 3.24 24.93
CA ARG A 87 32.61 2.13 25.81
C ARG A 87 34.06 1.74 25.57
N ASN A 88 34.46 1.60 24.31
CA ASN A 88 35.84 1.25 23.95
C ASN A 88 36.80 2.36 24.40
N MET A 89 36.46 3.63 24.20
CA MET A 89 37.29 4.74 24.67
C MET A 89 37.42 4.78 26.21
N LEU A 90 36.35 4.48 26.95
CA LEU A 90 36.40 4.37 28.41
C LEU A 90 37.32 3.23 28.86
N ALA A 91 37.26 2.08 28.19
CA ALA A 91 38.11 0.93 28.48
C ALA A 91 39.59 1.23 28.24
N GLU A 92 39.91 2.06 27.25
CA GLU A 92 41.26 2.58 26.96
C GLU A 92 41.70 3.70 27.93
N GLY A 93 40.91 4.03 28.95
CA GLY A 93 41.24 5.04 29.96
C GLY A 93 41.14 6.49 29.46
N MET A 94 40.43 6.72 28.36
CA MET A 94 40.25 8.05 27.80
C MET A 94 39.35 8.91 28.70
N GLY A 95 39.70 10.18 28.89
CA GLY A 95 38.94 11.07 29.78
C GLY A 95 37.53 11.38 29.27
N LEU A 96 36.55 11.46 30.20
CA LEU A 96 35.13 11.70 29.90
C LEU A 96 34.89 12.91 28.99
N GLN A 97 35.55 14.04 29.24
CA GLN A 97 35.39 15.24 28.41
C GLN A 97 35.84 15.02 26.96
N THR A 98 36.89 14.23 26.74
CA THR A 98 37.38 13.89 25.39
C THR A 98 36.37 13.00 24.67
N ILE A 99 35.82 12.01 25.37
CA ILE A 99 34.82 11.09 24.82
C ILE A 99 33.54 11.84 24.42
N MET A 100 33.07 12.76 25.26
CA MET A 100 31.91 13.61 24.94
C MET A 100 32.14 14.44 23.68
N LYS A 101 33.34 15.01 23.50
CA LYS A 101 33.69 15.79 22.31
C LYS A 101 33.75 14.94 21.04
N ILE A 102 34.27 13.71 21.12
CA ILE A 102 34.43 12.84 19.94
C ILE A 102 33.09 12.19 19.55
N THR A 103 32.34 11.67 20.51
CA THR A 103 31.11 10.90 20.25
C THR A 103 29.86 11.77 20.18
N GLY A 104 29.93 13.00 20.70
CA GLY A 104 28.79 13.91 20.84
C GLY A 104 27.76 13.44 21.87
N LEU A 105 28.11 12.48 22.73
CA LEU A 105 27.24 12.00 23.80
C LEU A 105 27.28 12.93 25.01
N SER A 106 26.15 13.05 25.70
CA SER A 106 26.04 13.76 26.97
C SER A 106 26.64 12.96 28.13
N GLU A 107 26.98 13.64 29.22
CA GLU A 107 27.49 12.99 30.43
C GLU A 107 26.49 11.98 31.01
N GLU A 108 25.19 12.28 30.96
CA GLU A 108 24.14 11.34 31.39
C GLU A 108 24.11 10.06 30.56
N GLN A 109 24.27 10.17 29.23
CA GLN A 109 24.35 9.01 28.35
C GLN A 109 25.60 8.17 28.62
N LEU A 110 26.72 8.81 28.93
CA LEU A 110 27.96 8.12 29.30
C LEU A 110 27.88 7.45 30.68
N LYS A 111 27.22 8.07 31.66
CA LYS A 111 27.00 7.46 32.99
C LYS A 111 26.16 6.19 32.92
N LYS A 112 25.22 6.10 31.97
CA LYS A 112 24.39 4.90 31.74
C LYS A 112 25.18 3.70 31.19
N ILE A 113 26.35 3.92 30.60
CA ILE A 113 27.20 2.85 30.04
C ILE A 113 28.42 2.54 30.91
N SER A 114 28.75 3.37 31.90
CA SER A 114 29.93 3.18 32.77
C SER A 114 29.62 2.43 34.07
N HIS A 115 28.53 1.64 34.10
CA HIS A 115 28.04 0.96 35.30
C HIS A 115 28.34 -0.54 35.29
#